data_AF-A0AAU8RF11-F1
#
_entry.id   AF-A0AAU8RF11-F1
#
_cell.length_a   1.000
_cell.length_b   1.000
_cell.length_c   1.000
_cell.angle_alpha   90.00
_cell.angle_beta   90.00
_cell.angle_gamma   90.00
#
_symmetry.space_group_name_H-M   'P 1'
#
loop_
_entity.id
_entity.type
_entity.pdbx_description
1 polymer ?
#
loop_
_entity_poly.entity_id
_entity_poly.type
_entity_poly.pdbx_seq_one_letter_code
_entity_poly.pdbx_strand_id
1 'polypeptide(L)'
;MNKIIKIILIALSVIGLVLWVMLARESEVTVGNGSMNFMFIITFILLAIAVFASLFFGLKNVFSSPEGLKRTLIGVGGLIVVAILSYVFASGTDVSIEAMEKKTGILTDESTIKTIGTFLNMFFILTIIAVGSMVLPGVKKMFNK
;
A
#
# COMPACT_ATOMS: atom_id res chain seq x y z
N MET A 1 -3.07 -14.16 -23.64
CA MET A 1 -1.66 -13.90 -23.27
C MET A 1 -0.80 -14.04 -24.51
N ASN A 2 -0.14 -12.97 -24.95
CA ASN A 2 0.75 -13.02 -26.11
C ASN A 2 1.83 -14.08 -25.86
N LYS A 3 2.13 -14.92 -26.86
CA LYS A 3 3.09 -16.04 -26.74
C LYS A 3 4.44 -15.59 -26.15
N ILE A 4 4.85 -14.37 -26.46
CA ILE A 4 6.06 -13.70 -25.97
C ILE A 4 6.06 -13.52 -24.44
N ILE A 5 4.95 -13.04 -23.86
CA ILE A 5 4.84 -12.80 -22.41
C ILE A 5 4.95 -14.13 -21.65
N LYS A 6 4.35 -15.19 -22.19
CA LYS A 6 4.43 -16.53 -21.59
C LYS A 6 5.87 -17.05 -21.56
N ILE A 7 6.63 -16.84 -22.64
CA ILE A 7 8.04 -17.27 -22.73
C ILE A 7 8.91 -16.49 -21.73
N ILE A 8 8.71 -15.17 -21.62
CA ILE A 8 9.45 -14.33 -20.66
C ILE A 8 9.19 -14.76 -19.21
N LEU A 9 7.92 -15.04 -18.86
CA LEU A 9 7.56 -15.52 -17.52
C LEU A 9 8.21 -16.87 -17.17
N ILE A 10 8.25 -17.81 -18.13
CA ILE A 10 8.90 -19.10 -17.94
C ILE A 10 10.40 -18.90 -17.74
N ALA A 11 11.05 -18.07 -18.55
CA ALA A 11 12.48 -17.79 -18.42
C ALA A 11 12.84 -17.17 -17.06
N LEU A 12 12.09 -16.16 -16.61
CA LEU A 12 12.24 -15.54 -15.29
C LEU A 12 12.08 -16.54 -14.15
N SER A 13 11.09 -17.44 -14.26
CA SER A 13 10.85 -18.48 -13.24
C SER A 13 12.01 -19.47 -13.16
N VAL A 14 12.56 -19.89 -14.31
CA VAL A 14 13.71 -20.79 -14.37
C VAL A 14 14.97 -20.12 -13.81
N ILE A 15 15.23 -18.85 -14.16
CA ILE A 15 16.37 -18.08 -13.62
C ILE A 15 16.26 -17.95 -12.10
N GLY A 16 15.08 -17.64 -11.58
CA GLY A 16 14.82 -17.56 -10.14
C GLY A 16 15.10 -18.88 -9.42
N LEU A 17 14.62 -20.01 -9.97
CA LEU A 17 14.89 -21.34 -9.42
C LEU A 17 16.38 -21.70 -9.43
N VAL A 18 17.08 -21.42 -10.53
CA VAL A 18 18.52 -21.70 -10.62
C VAL A 18 19.31 -20.89 -9.58
N LEU A 19 19.05 -19.59 -9.48
CA LEU A 19 19.71 -18.73 -8.49
C LEU A 19 19.40 -19.15 -7.05
N TRP A 20 18.15 -19.58 -6.79
CA TRP A 20 17.76 -20.10 -5.48
C TRP A 20 18.49 -21.39 -5.13
N VAL A 21 18.62 -22.33 -6.07
CA VAL A 21 19.40 -23.57 -5.88
C VAL A 21 20.89 -23.26 -5.70
N MET A 22 21.43 -22.28 -6.42
CA MET A 22 22.83 -21.87 -6.23
C MET A 22 23.07 -21.29 -4.82
N LEU A 23 22.14 -20.45 -4.34
CA LEU A 23 22.20 -19.91 -2.97
C LEU A 23 22.10 -21.01 -1.91
N ALA A 24 21.18 -21.97 -2.08
CA ALA A 24 20.97 -23.07 -1.14
C ALA A 24 22.16 -24.03 -1.03
N ARG A 25 23.11 -23.99 -1.97
CA ARG A 25 24.30 -24.82 -1.99
C ARG A 25 25.51 -24.16 -1.33
N GLU A 26 25.42 -22.90 -0.94
CA GLU A 26 26.50 -22.23 -0.22
C GLU A 26 26.49 -22.56 1.28
N SER A 27 27.67 -22.87 1.80
CA SER A 27 27.88 -23.25 3.20
C SER A 27 27.80 -22.06 4.17
N GLU A 28 28.11 -20.85 3.69
CA GLU A 28 27.97 -19.61 4.45
C GLU A 28 27.29 -18.56 3.57
N VAL A 29 26.07 -18.18 3.96
CA VAL A 29 25.31 -17.13 3.29
C VAL A 29 25.87 -15.78 3.74
N THR A 30 26.95 -15.33 3.10
CA THR A 30 27.55 -14.02 3.35
C THR A 30 26.88 -12.95 2.48
N VAL A 31 26.65 -11.77 3.07
CA VAL A 31 26.12 -10.61 2.34
C VAL A 31 27.19 -10.16 1.34
N GLY A 32 27.04 -10.54 0.08
CA GLY A 32 28.01 -10.19 -0.98
C GLY A 32 28.37 -11.31 -1.94
N ASN A 33 27.94 -12.56 -1.69
CA ASN A 33 28.12 -13.59 -2.71
C ASN A 33 27.37 -13.23 -4.01
N GLY A 34 27.99 -13.55 -5.16
CA GLY A 34 27.49 -13.25 -6.49
C GLY A 34 26.04 -13.69 -6.70
N SER A 35 25.67 -14.91 -6.29
CA SER A 35 24.30 -15.42 -6.45
C SER A 35 23.26 -14.57 -5.69
N MET A 36 23.57 -14.14 -4.47
CA MET A 36 22.69 -13.25 -3.69
C MET A 36 22.60 -11.85 -4.31
N ASN A 37 23.74 -11.29 -4.76
CA ASN A 37 23.77 -9.99 -5.41
C ASN A 37 22.91 -10.00 -6.71
N PHE A 38 23.03 -11.05 -7.53
CA PHE A 38 22.21 -11.24 -8.72
C PHE A 38 20.71 -11.35 -8.39
N MET A 39 20.32 -12.04 -7.31
CA MET A 39 18.92 -12.11 -6.88
C MET A 39 18.37 -10.72 -6.48
N PHE A 40 19.16 -9.91 -5.77
CA PHE A 40 18.76 -8.55 -5.44
C PHE A 40 18.65 -7.65 -6.67
N ILE A 41 19.61 -7.73 -7.61
CA ILE A 41 19.56 -6.99 -8.87
C ILE A 41 18.27 -7.30 -9.63
N ILE A 42 17.93 -8.58 -9.80
CA ILE A 42 16.69 -8.98 -10.49
C ILE A 42 15.46 -8.46 -9.74
N THR A 43 15.45 -8.53 -8.41
CA THR A 43 14.35 -8.00 -7.58
C THR A 43 14.18 -6.50 -7.79
N PHE A 44 15.26 -5.72 -7.77
CA PHE A 44 15.19 -4.28 -8.00
C PHE A 44 14.79 -3.93 -9.43
N ILE A 45 15.24 -4.69 -10.43
CA ILE A 45 14.79 -4.51 -11.83
C ILE A 45 13.29 -4.78 -11.95
N LEU A 46 12.80 -5.90 -11.38
CA LEU A 46 11.38 -6.24 -11.41
C LEU A 46 10.53 -5.22 -10.64
N LEU A 47 11.03 -4.74 -9.49
CA LEU A 47 10.39 -3.67 -8.73
C LEU A 47 10.32 -2.38 -9.56
N ALA A 48 11.41 -1.99 -10.23
CA ALA A 48 11.44 -0.82 -11.09
C ALA A 48 10.45 -0.94 -12.25
N ILE A 49 10.38 -2.09 -12.90
CA ILE A 49 9.40 -2.37 -13.97
C ILE A 49 7.97 -2.31 -13.41
N ALA A 50 7.71 -2.91 -12.24
CA ALA A 50 6.40 -2.91 -11.62
C ALA A 50 5.95 -1.50 -11.22
N VAL A 51 6.83 -0.72 -10.60
CA VAL A 51 6.59 0.69 -10.27
C VAL A 51 6.31 1.48 -11.55
N PHE A 52 7.18 1.38 -12.55
CA PHE A 52 7.00 2.09 -13.81
C PHE A 52 5.71 1.71 -14.52
N ALA A 53 5.40 0.42 -14.65
CA ALA A 53 4.20 -0.06 -15.29
C ALA A 53 2.94 0.37 -14.51
N SER A 54 2.94 0.23 -13.18
CA SER A 54 1.80 0.63 -12.35
C SER A 54 1.53 2.13 -12.43
N LEU A 55 2.57 2.97 -12.40
CA LEU A 55 2.42 4.41 -12.59
C LEU A 55 1.98 4.72 -14.01
N PHE A 56 2.69 4.23 -15.03
CA PHE A 56 2.40 4.56 -16.43
C PHE A 56 0.99 4.12 -16.82
N PHE A 57 0.62 2.87 -16.57
CA PHE A 57 -0.72 2.38 -16.89
C PHE A 57 -1.78 2.96 -15.97
N GLY A 58 -1.48 3.19 -14.69
CA GLY A 58 -2.38 3.85 -13.75
C GLY A 58 -2.73 5.26 -14.20
N LEU A 59 -1.72 6.10 -14.43
CA LEU A 59 -1.91 7.47 -14.93
C LEU A 59 -2.56 7.47 -16.30
N LYS A 60 -2.08 6.64 -17.23
CA LYS A 60 -2.71 6.52 -18.56
C LYS A 60 -4.20 6.20 -18.42
N ASN A 61 -4.58 5.25 -17.58
CA ASN A 61 -5.98 4.87 -17.40
C ASN A 61 -6.84 6.03 -16.84
N VAL A 62 -6.28 6.82 -15.91
CA VAL A 62 -6.94 8.01 -15.35
C VAL A 62 -7.13 9.10 -16.41
N PHE A 63 -6.10 9.40 -17.21
CA PHE A 63 -6.14 10.49 -18.18
C PHE A 63 -6.70 10.11 -19.56
N SER A 64 -6.86 8.82 -19.86
CA SER A 64 -7.34 8.36 -21.18
C SER A 64 -8.84 8.61 -21.40
N SER A 65 -9.61 8.89 -20.35
CA SER A 65 -11.04 9.20 -20.49
C SER A 65 -11.51 10.24 -19.46
N PRO A 66 -12.46 11.12 -19.83
CA PRO A 66 -13.10 12.03 -18.88
C PRO A 66 -13.78 11.30 -17.72
N GLU A 67 -14.33 10.11 -17.98
CA GLU A 67 -14.97 9.28 -16.95
C GLU A 67 -13.97 8.73 -15.92
N GLY A 68 -12.83 8.22 -16.38
CA GLY A 68 -11.75 7.73 -15.51
C GLY A 68 -11.19 8.83 -14.61
N LEU A 69 -11.01 10.03 -15.18
CA LEU A 69 -10.59 11.21 -14.43
C LEU A 69 -11.62 11.60 -13.37
N LYS A 70 -12.91 11.67 -13.74
CA LYS A 70 -13.99 12.02 -12.81
C LYS A 70 -14.09 11.03 -11.65
N ARG A 71 -14.02 9.73 -11.92
CA ARG A 71 -14.06 8.68 -10.89
C ARG A 71 -12.88 8.79 -9.93
N THR A 72 -11.69 9.03 -10.46
CA THR A 72 -10.47 9.21 -9.66
C THR A 72 -10.58 10.46 -8.80
N LEU A 73 -11.06 11.57 -9.37
CA LEU A 73 -11.25 12.83 -8.64
C LEU A 73 -12.28 12.70 -7.52
N ILE A 74 -13.37 11.96 -7.73
CA ILE A 74 -14.35 11.65 -6.68
C ILE A 74 -13.71 10.84 -5.55
N GLY A 75 -12.92 9.81 -5.89
CA GLY A 75 -12.21 8.99 -4.89
C GLY A 75 -11.21 9.81 -4.07
N VAL A 76 -10.35 10.58 -4.74
CA VAL A 76 -9.35 11.45 -4.10
C VAL A 76 -10.03 12.55 -3.29
N GLY A 77 -11.05 13.20 -3.84
CA GLY A 77 -11.82 14.22 -3.15
C GLY A 77 -12.49 13.69 -1.88
N GLY A 78 -13.10 12.49 -1.95
CA GLY A 78 -13.65 11.82 -0.78
C GLY A 78 -12.61 11.53 0.30
N LEU A 79 -11.43 11.04 -0.11
CA LEU A 79 -10.32 10.79 0.82
C LEU A 79 -9.84 12.08 1.50
N ILE A 80 -9.73 13.18 0.75
CA ILE A 80 -9.36 14.50 1.29
C ILE A 80 -10.39 15.00 2.29
N VAL A 81 -11.68 14.86 1.99
CA VAL A 81 -12.76 15.24 2.92
C VAL A 81 -12.64 14.47 4.23
N VAL A 82 -12.41 13.16 4.16
CA VAL A 82 -12.20 12.33 5.36
C VAL A 82 -10.93 12.78 6.10
N ALA A 83 -9.84 13.10 5.39
CA ALA A 83 -8.61 13.56 6.00
C ALA A 83 -8.79 14.86 6.78
N ILE A 84 -9.49 15.83 6.19
CA ILE A 84 -9.78 17.12 6.83
C ILE A 84 -10.63 16.89 8.07
N LEU A 85 -11.72 16.12 7.97
CA LEU A 85 -12.58 15.82 9.12
C LEU A 85 -11.79 15.12 10.23
N SER A 86 -10.97 14.14 9.87
CA SER A 86 -10.15 13.39 10.82
C SER A 86 -9.15 14.27 11.56
N TYR A 87 -8.55 15.23 10.86
CA TYR A 87 -7.60 16.19 11.43
C TYR A 87 -8.28 17.23 12.31
N VAL A 88 -9.47 17.69 11.94
CA VAL A 88 -10.27 18.63 12.74
C VAL A 88 -10.73 17.98 14.05
N PHE A 89 -11.13 16.71 14.01
CA PHE A 89 -11.52 15.95 15.19
C PHE A 89 -10.35 15.39 15.98
N ALA A 90 -9.13 15.40 15.45
CA ALA A 90 -7.96 14.98 16.18
C ALA A 90 -7.48 16.10 17.12
N SER A 91 -7.14 15.73 18.34
CA SER A 91 -6.52 16.64 19.31
C SER A 91 -5.18 16.07 19.77
N GLY A 92 -4.21 16.96 19.95
CA GLY A 92 -2.86 16.65 20.41
C GLY A 92 -2.72 16.67 21.94
N THR A 93 -3.73 17.16 22.64
CA THR A 93 -3.71 17.37 24.10
C THR A 93 -4.53 16.34 24.87
N ASP A 94 -5.26 15.47 24.17
CA ASP A 94 -6.09 14.41 24.76
C ASP A 94 -5.27 13.35 25.49
N VAL A 95 -3.96 13.30 25.20
CA VAL A 95 -3.00 12.39 25.82
C VAL A 95 -1.83 13.21 26.34
N SER A 96 -1.53 13.09 27.63
CA SER A 96 -0.38 13.79 28.23
C SER A 96 0.92 13.27 27.63
N ILE A 97 1.75 14.18 27.13
CA ILE A 97 3.09 13.90 26.59
C ILE A 97 3.91 13.07 27.57
N GLU A 98 3.93 13.47 28.84
CA GLU A 98 4.69 12.79 29.88
C GLU A 98 4.23 11.34 30.11
N ALA A 99 2.92 11.05 30.01
CA ALA A 99 2.43 9.68 30.09
C ALA A 99 2.70 8.87 28.81
N MET A 100 2.77 9.51 27.65
CA MET A 100 3.20 8.86 26.40
C MET A 100 4.67 8.50 26.48
N GLU A 101 5.53 9.45 26.80
CA GLU A 101 6.97 9.25 26.97
C GLU A 101 7.27 8.15 28.01
N LYS A 102 6.56 8.16 29.14
CA LYS A 102 6.71 7.12 30.18
C LYS A 102 6.29 5.72 29.72
N LYS A 103 5.32 5.61 28.80
CA LYS A 103 4.80 4.33 28.32
C LYS A 103 5.53 3.77 27.10
N THR A 104 5.93 4.64 26.17
CA THR A 104 6.54 4.25 24.90
C THR A 104 8.06 4.40 24.93
N GLY A 105 8.61 5.19 25.84
CA GLY A 105 10.03 5.57 25.85
C GLY A 105 10.42 6.49 24.70
N ILE A 106 9.45 7.03 23.96
CA ILE A 106 9.67 7.87 22.78
C ILE A 106 9.28 9.31 23.10
N LEU A 107 10.25 10.22 22.98
CA LEU A 107 10.01 11.66 23.03
C LEU A 107 8.97 12.02 21.98
N THR A 108 7.84 12.58 22.43
CA THR A 108 6.68 12.82 21.56
C THR A 108 6.22 14.26 21.75
N ASP A 109 5.87 14.96 20.67
CA ASP A 109 5.26 16.29 20.74
C ASP A 109 3.75 16.26 20.45
N GLU A 110 3.05 17.36 20.75
CA GLU A 110 1.61 17.48 20.50
C GLU A 110 1.24 17.30 19.03
N SER A 111 2.12 17.72 18.12
CA SER A 111 1.94 17.60 16.66
C SER A 111 1.91 16.14 16.23
N THR A 112 2.83 15.34 16.76
CA THR A 112 2.94 13.90 16.52
C THR A 112 1.71 13.18 17.07
N ILE A 113 1.28 13.52 18.29
CA ILE A 113 0.05 12.95 18.90
C ILE A 113 -1.16 13.28 18.04
N LYS A 114 -1.31 14.53 17.63
CA LYS A 114 -2.42 14.95 16.77
C LYS A 114 -2.40 14.26 15.42
N THR A 115 -1.23 14.05 14.82
CA THR A 115 -1.07 13.34 13.55
C THR A 115 -1.46 11.87 13.68
N ILE A 116 -1.04 11.20 14.76
CA ILE A 116 -1.45 9.83 15.07
C ILE A 116 -2.98 9.77 15.26
N GLY A 117 -3.55 10.69 16.03
CA GLY A 117 -5.00 10.81 16.22
C GLY A 117 -5.75 11.03 14.90
N THR A 118 -5.17 11.80 13.99
CA THR A 118 -5.72 12.04 12.64
C THR A 118 -5.79 10.74 11.83
N PHE A 119 -4.70 9.97 11.79
CA PHE A 119 -4.68 8.68 11.08
C PHE A 119 -5.63 7.66 11.70
N LEU A 120 -5.74 7.66 13.03
CA LEU A 120 -6.64 6.77 13.74
C LEU A 120 -8.12 7.12 13.47
N ASN A 121 -8.47 8.41 13.53
CA ASN A 121 -9.80 8.90 13.16
C ASN A 121 -10.12 8.56 11.70
N MET A 122 -9.16 8.78 10.79
CA MET A 122 -9.33 8.44 9.37
C MET A 122 -9.60 6.96 9.17
N PHE A 123 -8.84 6.10 9.86
CA PHE A 123 -9.04 4.64 9.81
C PHE A 123 -10.45 4.24 10.29
N PHE A 124 -10.91 4.77 11.43
CA PHE A 124 -12.23 4.45 11.94
C PHE A 124 -13.36 4.96 11.04
N ILE A 125 -13.27 6.20 10.55
CA ILE A 125 -14.26 6.75 9.61
C ILE A 125 -14.35 5.91 8.33
N LEU A 126 -13.19 5.59 7.72
CA LEU A 126 -13.16 4.77 6.51
C LEU A 126 -13.66 3.34 6.77
N THR A 127 -13.39 2.78 7.95
CA THR A 127 -13.88 1.45 8.34
C THR A 127 -15.41 1.46 8.43
N ILE A 128 -16.01 2.45 9.07
CA ILE A 128 -17.47 2.59 9.13
C ILE A 128 -18.06 2.73 7.73
N ILE A 129 -17.46 3.57 6.87
CA ILE A 129 -17.90 3.75 5.48
C ILE A 129 -17.80 2.44 4.71
N ALA A 130 -16.70 1.69 4.85
CA ALA A 130 -16.47 0.43 4.15
C ALA A 130 -17.47 -0.64 4.58
N VAL A 131 -17.64 -0.84 5.89
CA VAL A 131 -18.61 -1.79 6.45
C VAL A 131 -20.03 -1.42 6.00
N GLY A 132 -20.43 -0.15 6.13
CA GLY A 132 -21.74 0.31 5.67
C GLY A 132 -21.95 0.06 4.17
N SER A 133 -20.94 0.35 3.35
CA SER A 133 -21.00 0.15 1.90
C SER A 133 -21.09 -1.32 1.49
N MET A 134 -20.60 -2.25 2.32
CA MET A 134 -20.72 -3.70 2.07
C MET A 134 -22.04 -4.26 2.61
N VAL A 135 -22.44 -3.86 3.81
CA VAL A 135 -23.61 -4.42 4.51
C VAL A 135 -24.91 -3.90 3.92
N LEU A 136 -25.04 -2.59 3.64
CA LEU A 136 -26.30 -2.00 3.18
C LEU A 136 -26.80 -2.62 1.87
N PRO A 137 -25.97 -2.80 0.81
CA PRO A 137 -26.42 -3.46 -0.41
C PRO A 137 -26.71 -4.94 -0.20
N GLY A 138 -25.95 -5.62 0.67
CA GLY A 138 -26.16 -7.03 1.03
C GLY A 138 -27.52 -7.25 1.67
N VAL A 139 -27.83 -6.46 2.70
CA VAL A 139 -29.12 -6.47 3.40
C VAL A 139 -30.26 -6.09 2.43
N LYS A 140 -30.11 -5.01 1.65
CA LYS A 140 -31.15 -4.56 0.73
C LYS A 140 -31.50 -5.62 -0.33
N LYS A 141 -30.51 -6.37 -0.84
CA LYS A 141 -30.75 -7.49 -1.76
C LYS A 141 -31.47 -8.69 -1.12
N MET A 142 -31.34 -8.87 0.20
CA MET A 142 -32.05 -9.94 0.91
C MET A 142 -33.53 -9.60 1.13
N PHE A 143 -33.86 -8.33 1.30
CA PHE A 143 -35.22 -7.88 1.60
C PHE A 143 -36.01 -7.40 0.37
N ASN A 144 -35.35 -6.89 -0.66
CA ASN A 144 -35.98 -6.66 -1.96
C ASN A 144 -35.74 -7.88 -2.85
N LYS A 145 -36.75 -8.75 -2.94
CA LYS A 145 -36.94 -9.61 -4.11
C LYS A 145 -37.23 -8.76 -5.34
#